data_AF-A0A8G0LQB6-F1
#
_entry.id   AF-A0A8G0LQB6-F1
#
_cell.length_a   1.000
_cell.length_b   1.000
_cell.length_c   1.000
_cell.angle_alpha   90.00
_cell.angle_beta   90.00
_cell.angle_gamma   90.00
#
_symmetry.space_group_name_H-M   'P 1'
#
loop_
_entity.id
_entity.type
_entity.pdbx_description
1 polymer ?
#
loop_
_entity_poly.entity_id
_entity_poly.type
_entity_poly.pdbx_seq_one_letter_code
_entity_poly.pdbx_strand_id
1 'polypeptide(L)'
;MASHPPGSCCTTGTLHKGDPKGKFLKIDGGINAYLATPSEENAHKSVGVLFIPEVIGIYANSQLLADGFAAKGYTTLIPDVFNGDAIPLNKFPNVDLLSWVAKGFDGLWIGKPDLSALSGVSPYRDGHLRPS
;
A
#
# COMPACT_ATOMS: atom_id res chain seq x y z
N MET A 1 21.45 -11.57 1.53
CA MET A 1 21.69 -10.10 1.55
C MET A 1 21.16 -9.59 2.87
N ALA A 2 21.99 -8.98 3.71
CA ALA A 2 21.50 -8.33 4.93
C ALA A 2 21.10 -6.89 4.56
N SER A 3 19.80 -6.58 4.64
CA SER A 3 19.32 -5.21 4.54
C SER A 3 19.81 -4.42 5.75
N HIS A 4 20.28 -3.19 5.51
CA HIS A 4 20.54 -2.26 6.61
C HIS A 4 19.20 -1.86 7.26
N PRO A 5 19.19 -1.52 8.56
CA PRO A 5 18.03 -0.89 9.18
C PRO A 5 17.60 0.34 8.37
N PRO A 6 16.29 0.68 8.35
CA PRO A 6 15.80 1.87 7.67
C PRO A 6 16.58 3.12 8.11
N GLY A 7 17.17 3.82 7.14
CA GLY A 7 17.96 5.05 7.35
C GLY A 7 17.44 6.20 6.50
N SER A 8 18.23 7.26 6.36
CA SER A 8 17.86 8.44 5.56
C SER A 8 17.55 8.11 4.09
N CYS A 9 18.18 7.07 3.53
CA CYS A 9 17.91 6.58 2.17
C CYS A 9 16.50 5.97 2.01
N CYS A 10 15.83 5.58 3.10
CA CYS A 10 14.46 5.05 3.09
C CYS A 10 13.40 6.13 3.36
N THR A 11 13.81 7.31 3.83
CA THR A 11 12.92 8.43 4.17
C THR A 11 13.07 9.62 3.24
N THR A 12 14.00 9.54 2.28
CA THR A 12 14.18 10.53 1.21
C THR A 12 13.58 9.99 -0.08
N GLY A 13 12.72 10.78 -0.73
CA GLY A 13 12.08 10.41 -1.99
C GLY A 13 12.13 11.53 -3.02
N THR A 14 11.80 11.19 -4.26
CA THR A 14 11.65 12.15 -5.36
C THR A 14 10.19 12.23 -5.78
N LEU A 15 9.68 13.45 -5.98
CA LEU A 15 8.34 13.67 -6.49
C LEU A 15 8.34 13.68 -8.02
N HIS A 16 7.52 12.82 -8.62
CA HIS A 16 7.18 12.85 -10.03
C HIS A 16 6.36 14.10 -10.35
N LYS A 17 6.54 14.63 -11.57
CA LYS A 17 5.83 15.81 -12.08
C LYS A 17 4.82 15.39 -13.14
N GLY A 18 3.70 16.10 -13.18
CA GLY A 18 2.63 15.89 -14.13
C GLY A 18 1.29 15.78 -13.42
N ASP A 19 0.24 15.61 -14.23
CA ASP A 19 -1.13 15.47 -13.74
C ASP A 19 -1.57 14.00 -13.86
N PRO A 20 -2.07 13.40 -12.77
CA PRO A 20 -2.64 12.05 -12.80
C PRO A 20 -3.79 11.92 -13.81
N LYS A 21 -3.82 10.81 -14.55
CA LYS A 21 -4.77 10.54 -15.66
C LYS A 21 -5.70 9.37 -15.42
N GLY A 22 -5.31 8.43 -14.55
CA GLY A 22 -6.17 7.38 -14.05
C GLY A 22 -7.36 7.90 -13.24
N LYS A 23 -8.15 6.96 -12.70
CA LYS A 23 -9.43 7.25 -12.05
C LYS A 23 -9.50 6.59 -10.68
N PHE A 24 -10.12 7.29 -9.73
CA PHE A 24 -10.54 6.66 -8.49
C PHE A 24 -11.76 5.78 -8.72
N LEU A 25 -11.76 4.62 -8.08
CA LEU A 25 -12.88 3.68 -8.07
C LEU A 25 -12.96 3.00 -6.71
N LYS A 26 -14.03 2.22 -6.54
CA LYS A 26 -14.24 1.37 -5.37
C LYS A 26 -14.30 -0.08 -5.82
N ILE A 27 -13.48 -0.93 -5.21
CA ILE A 27 -13.49 -2.38 -5.40
C ILE A 27 -14.57 -2.98 -4.49
N ASP A 28 -15.10 -4.13 -4.87
CA ASP A 28 -15.98 -4.94 -4.02
C ASP A 28 -15.38 -5.10 -2.60
N GLY A 29 -16.25 -5.04 -1.58
CA GLY A 29 -15.81 -4.98 -0.18
C GLY A 29 -15.47 -3.56 0.30
N GLY A 30 -15.63 -2.54 -0.55
CA GLY A 30 -15.56 -1.14 -0.15
C GLY A 30 -14.15 -0.56 -0.09
N ILE A 31 -13.18 -1.20 -0.75
CA ILE A 31 -11.78 -0.75 -0.80
C ILE A 31 -11.64 0.35 -1.85
N ASN A 32 -11.15 1.52 -1.45
CA ASN A 32 -10.84 2.59 -2.38
C ASN A 32 -9.62 2.20 -3.23
N ALA A 33 -9.61 2.57 -4.51
CA ALA A 33 -8.49 2.28 -5.39
C ALA A 33 -8.32 3.33 -6.47
N TYR A 34 -7.14 3.35 -7.07
CA TYR A 34 -6.81 4.14 -8.24
C TYR A 34 -6.48 3.20 -9.41
N LEU A 35 -7.14 3.39 -10.54
CA LEU A 35 -6.96 2.60 -11.75
C LEU A 35 -6.41 3.46 -12.87
N ALA A 36 -5.22 3.08 -13.34
CA ALA A 36 -4.61 3.61 -14.56
C ALA A 36 -4.79 2.60 -15.69
N THR A 37 -5.42 3.02 -16.78
CA THR A 37 -5.74 2.15 -17.92
C THR A 37 -4.92 2.58 -19.14
N PRO A 38 -4.27 1.65 -19.85
CA PRO A 38 -3.60 1.94 -21.12
C PRO A 38 -4.60 2.35 -22.20
N SER A 39 -4.10 2.93 -23.29
CA SER A 39 -4.90 3.11 -24.50
C SER A 39 -5.18 1.76 -25.17
N GLU A 40 -6.27 1.64 -25.93
CA GLU A 40 -6.60 0.37 -26.60
C GLU A 40 -5.52 -0.06 -27.60
N GLU A 41 -4.80 0.90 -28.20
CA GLU A 41 -3.77 0.65 -29.21
C GLU A 41 -2.54 -0.05 -28.64
N ASN A 42 -2.19 0.21 -27.37
CA ASN A 42 -1.00 -0.35 -26.73
C ASN A 42 -1.31 -1.30 -25.56
N ALA A 43 -2.57 -1.70 -25.36
CA ALA A 43 -3.01 -2.47 -24.21
C ALA A 43 -2.51 -3.93 -24.22
N HIS A 44 -1.79 -4.32 -23.17
CA HIS A 44 -1.51 -5.72 -22.84
C HIS A 44 -2.73 -6.36 -22.16
N LYS A 45 -3.61 -6.98 -22.95
CA LYS A 45 -4.93 -7.47 -22.48
C LYS A 45 -4.89 -8.61 -21.46
N SER A 46 -3.77 -9.33 -21.33
CA SER A 46 -3.65 -10.52 -20.48
C SER A 46 -2.76 -10.30 -19.24
N VAL A 47 -2.23 -9.10 -19.04
CA VAL A 47 -1.30 -8.80 -17.94
C VAL A 47 -1.69 -7.47 -17.32
N GLY A 48 -1.74 -7.43 -15.98
CA GLY A 48 -1.93 -6.21 -15.20
C GLY A 48 -0.86 -6.08 -14.12
N VAL A 49 -0.73 -4.86 -13.60
CA VAL A 49 0.16 -4.55 -12.47
C VAL A 49 -0.70 -4.22 -11.26
N LEU A 50 -0.47 -4.96 -10.17
CA LEU A 50 -0.96 -4.57 -8.85
C LEU A 50 0.14 -3.77 -8.15
N PHE A 51 -0.07 -2.48 -7.99
CA PHE A 51 0.90 -1.57 -7.39
C PHE A 51 0.55 -1.36 -5.92
N ILE A 52 1.39 -1.85 -5.02
CA ILE A 52 1.22 -1.65 -3.57
C ILE A 52 1.90 -0.34 -3.19
N PRO A 53 1.16 0.65 -2.66
CA PRO A 53 1.74 1.93 -2.32
C PRO A 53 2.60 1.84 -1.06
N GLU A 54 3.54 2.77 -0.94
CA GLU A 54 4.26 3.03 0.31
C GLU A 54 3.32 3.61 1.39
N VAL A 55 3.84 3.87 2.59
CA VAL A 55 3.06 4.31 3.76
C VAL A 55 2.27 5.62 3.60
N ILE A 56 2.51 6.38 2.52
CA ILE A 56 1.77 7.60 2.16
C ILE A 56 0.49 7.26 1.36
N GLY A 57 0.33 6.02 0.92
CA GLY A 57 -0.87 5.51 0.27
C GLY A 57 -1.04 6.03 -1.16
N ILE A 58 -2.28 6.34 -1.54
CA ILE A 58 -2.62 6.82 -2.88
C ILE A 58 -2.52 8.34 -2.93
N TYR A 59 -1.42 8.85 -3.49
CA TYR A 59 -1.18 10.28 -3.69
C TYR A 59 -0.59 10.55 -5.09
N ALA A 60 -0.37 11.82 -5.43
CA ALA A 60 0.06 12.21 -6.78
C ALA A 60 1.25 11.39 -7.31
N ASN A 61 2.24 11.08 -6.47
CA ASN A 61 3.42 10.33 -6.90
C ASN A 61 3.10 8.88 -7.28
N SER A 62 2.34 8.17 -6.44
CA SER A 62 1.95 6.78 -6.71
C SER A 62 1.00 6.70 -7.91
N GLN A 63 0.13 7.69 -8.08
CA GLN A 63 -0.76 7.81 -9.25
C GLN A 63 0.05 7.98 -10.54
N LEU A 64 1.03 8.90 -10.55
CA LEU A 64 1.91 9.12 -11.70
C LEU A 64 2.77 7.90 -12.04
N LEU A 65 3.18 7.12 -11.04
CA LEU A 65 3.85 5.83 -11.28
C LEU A 65 2.92 4.82 -11.96
N ALA A 66 1.68 4.67 -11.48
CA ALA A 66 0.70 3.81 -12.12
C ALA A 66 0.36 4.26 -13.55
N ASP A 67 0.23 5.56 -13.76
CA ASP A 67 0.05 6.13 -15.10
C ASP A 67 1.26 5.87 -16.00
N GLY A 68 2.47 5.85 -15.44
CA GLY A 68 3.69 5.46 -16.14
C GLY A 68 3.64 4.03 -16.66
N PHE A 69 3.17 3.09 -15.84
CA PHE A 69 2.96 1.69 -16.27
C PHE A 69 1.83 1.57 -17.31
N ALA A 70 0.72 2.30 -17.14
CA ALA A 70 -0.36 2.35 -18.11
C ALA A 70 0.08 2.94 -19.45
N ALA A 71 0.94 3.96 -19.46
CA ALA A 71 1.54 4.50 -20.67
C ALA A 71 2.40 3.47 -21.43
N LYS A 72 2.88 2.42 -20.74
CA LYS A 72 3.61 1.29 -21.33
C LYS A 72 2.72 0.10 -21.69
N GLY A 73 1.39 0.25 -21.60
CA GLY A 73 0.44 -0.78 -22.02
C GLY A 73 -0.12 -1.64 -20.89
N TYR A 74 0.25 -1.39 -19.63
CA TYR A 74 -0.17 -2.23 -18.51
C TYR A 74 -1.29 -1.59 -17.70
N THR A 75 -2.45 -2.23 -17.65
CA THR A 75 -3.50 -1.84 -16.70
C THR A 75 -2.96 -1.96 -15.28
N THR A 76 -2.96 -0.85 -14.54
CA THR A 76 -2.31 -0.75 -13.23
C THR A 76 -3.30 -0.31 -12.18
N LEU A 77 -3.44 -1.11 -11.11
CA LEU A 77 -4.35 -0.86 -10.01
C LEU A 77 -3.56 -0.61 -8.72
N ILE A 78 -3.90 0.48 -8.02
CA ILE A 78 -3.41 0.80 -6.69
C ILE A 78 -4.57 0.66 -5.70
N PRO A 79 -4.64 -0.40 -4.88
CA PRO A 79 -5.61 -0.49 -3.80
C PRO A 79 -5.16 0.34 -2.59
N ASP A 80 -6.11 0.92 -1.87
CA ASP A 80 -5.89 1.53 -0.56
C ASP A 80 -5.75 0.44 0.49
N VAL A 81 -4.51 -0.01 0.69
CA VAL A 81 -4.15 -1.03 1.68
C VAL A 81 -4.15 -0.52 3.12
N PHE A 82 -4.33 0.79 3.33
CA PHE A 82 -4.35 1.43 4.65
C PHE A 82 -5.76 1.80 5.10
N ASN A 83 -6.78 1.52 4.28
CA ASN A 83 -8.18 1.81 4.58
C ASN A 83 -8.41 3.27 5.02
N GLY A 84 -7.79 4.20 4.30
CA GLY A 84 -7.86 5.64 4.56
C GLY A 84 -6.89 6.17 5.61
N ASP A 85 -6.08 5.31 6.26
CA ASP A 85 -5.17 5.72 7.34
C ASP A 85 -3.68 5.73 6.91
N ALA A 86 -3.46 6.09 5.65
CA ALA A 86 -2.11 6.36 5.15
C ALA A 86 -1.54 7.64 5.79
N ILE A 87 -0.21 7.69 5.94
CA ILE A 87 0.47 8.86 6.49
C ILE A 87 0.33 10.03 5.50
N PRO A 88 -0.20 11.20 5.92
CA PRO A 88 -0.22 12.38 5.07
C PRO A 88 1.20 12.78 4.66
N LEU A 89 1.41 13.06 3.37
CA LEU A 89 2.73 13.38 2.79
C LEU A 89 3.48 14.47 3.57
N ASN A 90 2.78 15.52 4.01
CA ASN A 90 3.35 16.66 4.74
C ASN A 90 3.69 16.34 6.21
N LYS A 91 3.27 15.18 6.73
CA LYS A 91 3.53 14.73 8.10
C LYS A 91 4.66 13.73 8.19
N PHE A 92 4.94 12.99 7.11
CA PHE A 92 5.93 11.91 7.06
C PHE A 92 7.29 12.25 7.70
N PRO A 93 7.90 13.45 7.52
CA PRO A 93 9.20 13.76 8.13
C PRO A 93 9.23 13.72 9.66
N ASN A 94 8.07 13.86 10.32
CA ASN A 94 7.94 13.95 11.77
C ASN A 94 7.14 12.78 12.36
N VAL A 95 6.86 11.74 11.58
CA VAL A 95 6.08 10.59 12.05
C VAL A 95 6.99 9.59 12.75
N ASP A 96 6.58 9.19 13.95
CA ASP A 96 7.10 7.97 14.58
C ASP A 96 6.51 6.76 13.84
N LEU A 97 7.30 6.22 12.91
CA LEU A 97 6.90 5.07 12.09
C LEU A 97 6.56 3.84 12.93
N LEU A 98 7.25 3.60 14.06
CA LEU A 98 6.97 2.43 14.89
C LEU A 98 5.63 2.59 15.62
N SER A 99 5.33 3.78 16.11
CA SER A 99 4.03 4.08 16.69
C SER A 99 2.91 3.98 15.66
N TRP A 100 3.15 4.45 14.42
CA TRP A 100 2.19 4.31 13.32
C TRP A 100 1.94 2.84 12.96
N VAL A 101 2.98 2.02 12.80
CA VAL A 101 2.82 0.58 12.54
C VAL A 101 2.01 -0.12 13.64
N ALA A 102 2.15 0.32 14.89
CA ALA A 102 1.46 -0.29 16.03
C ALA A 102 0.00 0.16 16.20
N LYS A 103 -0.38 1.36 15.74
CA LYS A 103 -1.65 2.01 16.12
C LYS A 103 -2.43 2.64 14.96
N GLY A 104 -1.80 2.81 13.81
CA GLY A 104 -2.26 3.74 12.79
C GLY A 104 -1.85 5.18 13.02
N PHE A 105 -2.18 6.02 12.06
CA PHE A 105 -1.99 7.46 12.04
C PHE A 105 -3.09 8.16 12.85
N ASP A 106 -4.35 7.75 12.71
CA ASP A 106 -5.47 8.25 13.51
C ASP A 106 -5.66 7.52 14.86
N GLY A 107 -4.93 6.41 15.07
CA GLY A 107 -5.04 5.58 16.27
C GLY A 107 -6.25 4.64 16.27
N LEU A 108 -6.99 4.56 15.16
CA LEU A 108 -8.25 3.82 15.01
C LEU A 108 -8.10 2.62 14.08
N TRP A 109 -6.90 2.07 13.84
CA TRP A 109 -6.76 0.83 13.08
C TRP A 109 -7.59 -0.30 13.71
N ILE A 110 -8.80 -0.50 13.20
CA ILE A 110 -9.65 -1.65 13.47
C ILE A 110 -9.10 -2.80 12.62
N GLY A 111 -7.97 -3.32 13.07
CA GLY A 111 -7.22 -4.32 12.32
C GLY A 111 -5.79 -4.36 12.79
N LYS A 112 -5.58 -4.51 14.11
CA LYS A 112 -4.25 -4.86 14.63
C LYS A 112 -3.75 -6.04 13.79
N PRO A 113 -2.67 -5.92 13.00
CA PRO A 113 -1.98 -7.12 12.57
C PRO A 113 -1.58 -7.82 13.86
N ASP A 114 -1.97 -9.08 14.01
CA ASP A 114 -1.47 -9.88 15.11
C ASP A 114 0.05 -9.94 14.95
N LEU A 115 0.76 -9.16 15.76
CA LEU A 115 2.22 -9.12 15.76
C LEU A 115 2.82 -10.49 16.11
N SER A 116 2.01 -11.45 16.60
CA SER A 116 2.40 -12.86 16.73
C SER A 116 2.82 -13.48 15.38
N ALA A 117 2.32 -12.98 14.25
CA ALA A 117 2.69 -13.47 12.92
C ALA A 117 4.08 -12.99 12.46
N LEU A 118 4.61 -11.92 13.06
CA LEU A 118 5.98 -11.42 12.80
C LEU A 118 7.01 -12.04 13.77
N SER A 119 6.56 -12.58 14.90
CA SER A 119 7.38 -13.41 15.77
C SER A 119 7.17 -14.88 15.43
N GLY A 120 7.98 -15.43 14.52
CA GLY A 120 8.06 -16.87 14.26
C GLY A 120 8.51 -17.71 15.47
N VAL A 121 7.81 -17.60 16.60
CA VAL A 121 7.90 -18.48 17.76
C VAL A 121 6.48 -18.94 18.05
N SER A 122 6.13 -20.06 17.42
CA SER A 122 4.93 -20.83 17.71
C SER A 122 4.94 -21.28 19.17
N PRO A 123 3.87 -21.05 19.95
CA PRO A 123 3.49 -21.97 21.01
C PRO A 123 2.45 -22.93 20.43
N TYR A 124 2.95 -24.07 19.96
CA TYR A 124 2.15 -25.28 19.81
C TYR A 124 1.61 -25.69 21.18
N ARG A 125 0.29 -25.89 21.24
CA ARG A 125 -0.51 -26.54 22.31
C ARG A 125 -0.56 -25.86 23.69
N ASP A 126 -1.78 -25.55 24.14
CA ASP A 126 -2.44 -26.50 25.05
C ASP A 126 -3.97 -26.43 24.95
N GLY A 127 -4.61 -27.57 25.17
CA GLY A 127 -5.92 -27.91 24.61
C GLY A 127 -7.13 -27.21 25.21
N HIS A 128 -8.21 -27.18 24.43
CA HIS A 128 -9.52 -27.61 24.89
C HIS A 128 -10.41 -27.98 23.70
N LEU A 129 -10.95 -29.20 23.79
CA LEU A 129 -11.84 -29.86 22.84
C LEU A 129 -13.15 -29.08 22.68
N ARG A 130 -13.70 -29.04 21.47
CA ARG A 130 -15.16 -29.02 21.26
C ARG A 130 -15.51 -30.09 20.24
N PRO A 131 -16.36 -31.07 20.60
CA PRO A 131 -16.72 -32.18 19.72
C PRO A 131 -17.86 -31.82 18.75
N SER A 132 -17.82 -32.52 17.61
CA SER A 132 -18.82 -32.73 16.53
C SER A 132 -19.59 -31.52 16.02
#